data_AF-A0A9P8KM06-F1
#
_entry.id   AF-A0A9P8KM06-F1
#
_cell.length_a   1.000
_cell.length_b   1.000
_cell.length_c   1.000
_cell.angle_alpha   90.00
_cell.angle_beta   90.00
_cell.angle_gamma   90.00
#
_symmetry.space_group_name_H-M   'P 1'
#
loop_
_entity.id
_entity.type
_entity.pdbx_description
1 polymer ?
#
loop_
_entity_poly.entity_id
_entity_poly.type
_entity_poly.pdbx_seq_one_letter_code
_entity_poly.pdbx_strand_id
1 'polypeptide(L)'
;MASLQTPTQLLSPPPSPAPQNLSTEINTATRSIHTRLNKLIVTRLPLALPPIAKTPELYAHGINTFGDIYLVFENCWRVLIAETDKSDAHDLSHDNKLRQWLSQLVPPGLWRSDAIKKDLEYLETATGTDLEAVTNEQLHSFTEHIYRQTREKPHVLVAYSWIMYMAIFSGGRWIREQLTESGPEFWGVNHESDKHDYWIHGTLRPGFTLFCFSGNRDGEDIKTDFKTRLEKAEELLTERERKDIIDEAQYIFEQCVAIVEALDKQLMTDLELVKTLAAREAKNGTSHLKMAPTRAVLPENATAQTDEPKSANFIRAIVVGILAVGFYQSYRWQYGDLERA
;
A
#
# COMPACT_ATOMS: atom_id res chain seq x y z
N MET A 1 -26.06 -27.51 60.54
CA MET A 1 -25.95 -26.49 59.47
C MET A 1 -24.62 -25.78 59.65
N ALA A 2 -23.63 -26.13 58.84
CA ALA A 2 -22.32 -25.49 58.81
C ALA A 2 -22.14 -24.92 57.39
N SER A 3 -21.95 -23.61 57.31
CA SER A 3 -21.79 -22.87 56.06
C SER A 3 -20.39 -23.11 55.49
N LEU A 4 -20.29 -23.70 54.30
CA LEU A 4 -19.05 -23.81 53.54
C LEU A 4 -18.75 -22.45 52.91
N GLN A 5 -17.74 -21.74 53.42
CA GLN A 5 -17.20 -20.55 52.77
C GLN A 5 -16.34 -20.94 51.56
N THR A 6 -16.65 -20.36 50.41
CA THR A 6 -15.90 -20.50 49.16
C THR A 6 -14.61 -19.65 49.26
N PRO A 7 -13.43 -20.13 48.80
CA PRO A 7 -12.21 -19.34 48.86
C PRO A 7 -12.25 -18.13 47.92
N THR A 8 -11.73 -17.00 48.37
CA THR A 8 -11.55 -15.77 47.60
C THR A 8 -10.68 -16.04 46.37
N GLN A 9 -11.27 -16.00 45.16
CA GLN A 9 -10.49 -15.96 43.92
C GLN A 9 -9.66 -14.68 43.90
N LEU A 10 -8.34 -14.83 44.01
CA LEU A 10 -7.38 -13.79 43.65
C LEU A 10 -7.49 -13.56 42.15
N LEU A 11 -8.28 -12.55 41.76
CA LEU A 11 -8.26 -12.00 40.41
C LEU A 11 -6.84 -11.47 40.14
N SER A 12 -6.15 -12.06 39.18
CA SER A 12 -4.94 -11.49 38.61
C SER A 12 -5.26 -10.07 38.12
N PRO A 13 -4.37 -9.08 38.34
CA PRO A 13 -4.58 -7.76 37.76
C PRO A 13 -4.72 -7.89 36.23
N PRO A 14 -5.56 -7.05 35.60
CA PRO A 14 -5.69 -7.05 34.15
C PRO A 14 -4.29 -6.86 33.53
N PRO A 15 -4.01 -7.52 32.38
CA PRO A 15 -2.74 -7.31 31.69
C PRO A 15 -2.55 -5.80 31.46
N SER A 16 -1.38 -5.28 31.82
CA SER A 16 -1.03 -3.90 31.52
C SER A 16 -1.29 -3.62 30.03
N PRO A 17 -1.88 -2.48 29.67
CA PRO A 17 -2.00 -2.10 28.27
C PRO A 17 -0.62 -2.18 27.61
N ALA A 18 -0.56 -2.75 26.41
CA ALA A 18 0.66 -2.81 25.63
C ALA A 18 1.28 -1.41 25.54
N PRO A 19 2.63 -1.28 25.51
CA PRO A 19 3.28 0.02 25.38
C PRO A 19 2.69 0.78 24.19
N GLN A 20 2.14 1.97 24.43
CA GLN A 20 1.66 2.85 23.37
C GLN A 20 2.89 3.40 22.64
N ASN A 21 3.23 2.79 21.52
CA ASN A 21 4.22 3.33 20.60
C ASN A 21 3.53 4.14 19.51
N LEU A 22 4.26 5.08 18.92
CA LEU A 22 3.74 6.04 17.94
C LEU A 22 3.00 5.37 16.77
N SER A 23 3.50 4.22 16.31
CA SER A 23 2.85 3.44 15.25
C SER A 23 1.47 2.92 15.64
N THR A 24 1.31 2.43 16.87
CA THR A 24 0.02 1.99 17.41
C THR A 24 -0.95 3.15 17.58
N GLU A 25 -0.46 4.32 17.99
CA GLU A 25 -1.26 5.54 18.11
C GLU A 25 -1.78 6.00 16.74
N ILE A 26 -0.90 6.11 15.73
CA ILE A 26 -1.28 6.45 14.36
C ILE A 26 -2.32 5.45 13.83
N ASN A 27 -2.06 4.15 13.96
CA ASN A 27 -2.97 3.11 13.47
C ASN A 27 -4.35 3.17 14.16
N THR A 28 -4.37 3.47 15.46
CA THR A 28 -5.62 3.61 16.21
C THR A 28 -6.39 4.84 15.77
N ALA A 29 -5.72 5.99 15.65
CA ALA A 29 -6.33 7.26 15.25
C ALA A 29 -6.84 7.26 13.81
N THR A 30 -6.24 6.47 12.92
CA THR A 30 -6.56 6.43 11.49
C THR A 30 -7.42 5.24 11.07
N ARG A 31 -7.77 4.33 11.99
CA ARG A 31 -8.43 3.04 11.66
C ARG A 31 -9.70 3.17 10.83
N SER A 32 -10.61 4.06 11.24
CA SER A 32 -11.90 4.24 10.58
C SER A 32 -11.73 4.77 9.16
N ILE A 33 -10.86 5.77 8.99
CA ILE A 33 -10.62 6.40 7.69
C ILE A 33 -9.76 5.54 6.76
N HIS A 34 -8.81 4.77 7.29
CA HIS A 34 -8.10 3.74 6.55
C HIS A 34 -9.08 2.70 5.98
N THR A 35 -10.06 2.26 6.77
CA THR A 35 -11.08 1.31 6.31
C THR A 35 -11.92 1.91 5.18
N ARG A 36 -12.28 3.19 5.27
CA ARG A 36 -12.98 3.92 4.20
C ARG A 36 -12.13 3.98 2.94
N LEU A 37 -10.88 4.43 3.04
CA LEU A 37 -9.97 4.54 1.89
C LEU A 37 -9.73 3.18 1.24
N ASN A 38 -9.44 2.14 2.03
CA ASN A 38 -9.23 0.78 1.54
C ASN A 38 -10.46 0.27 0.76
N LYS A 39 -11.67 0.53 1.27
CA LYS A 39 -12.90 0.18 0.54
C LYS A 39 -13.01 0.92 -0.79
N LEU A 40 -12.63 2.20 -0.85
CA LEU A 40 -12.60 2.93 -2.12
C LEU A 40 -11.61 2.26 -3.08
N ILE A 41 -10.34 2.09 -2.69
CA ILE A 41 -9.31 1.51 -3.55
C ILE A 41 -9.70 0.12 -4.08
N VAL A 42 -10.10 -0.80 -3.19
CA VAL A 42 -10.46 -2.17 -3.58
C VAL A 42 -11.62 -2.21 -4.56
N THR A 43 -12.57 -1.28 -4.46
CA THR A 43 -13.73 -1.26 -5.36
C THR A 43 -13.49 -0.54 -6.69
N ARG A 44 -12.45 0.30 -6.80
CA ARG A 44 -12.08 0.98 -8.06
C ARG A 44 -11.03 0.21 -8.84
N LEU A 45 -10.11 -0.49 -8.18
CA LEU A 45 -9.01 -1.18 -8.87
C LEU A 45 -9.50 -2.10 -10.00
N PRO A 46 -10.56 -2.93 -9.84
CA PRO A 46 -11.06 -3.77 -10.94
C PRO A 46 -11.55 -2.99 -12.16
N LEU A 47 -12.02 -1.74 -11.99
CA LEU A 47 -12.48 -0.92 -13.11
C LEU A 47 -11.32 -0.46 -13.99
N ALA A 48 -10.12 -0.36 -13.40
CA ALA A 48 -8.91 0.05 -14.08
C ALA A 48 -8.14 -1.13 -14.69
N LEU A 49 -8.67 -2.37 -14.60
CA LEU A 49 -8.02 -3.59 -15.06
C LEU A 49 -8.94 -4.45 -15.94
N PRO A 50 -8.38 -5.42 -16.70
CA PRO A 50 -9.19 -6.39 -17.43
C PRO A 50 -10.09 -7.21 -16.51
N PRO A 51 -11.28 -7.64 -16.98
CA PRO A 51 -11.81 -7.44 -18.34
C PRO A 51 -12.54 -6.09 -18.54
N ILE A 52 -12.56 -5.20 -17.54
CA ILE A 52 -13.34 -3.95 -17.58
C ILE A 52 -12.59 -2.89 -18.38
N ALA A 53 -11.36 -2.58 -17.99
CA ALA A 53 -10.46 -1.75 -18.76
C ALA A 53 -9.72 -2.59 -19.81
N LYS A 54 -9.55 -2.03 -21.00
CA LYS A 54 -8.81 -2.66 -22.10
C LYS A 54 -7.37 -2.15 -22.21
N THR A 55 -7.09 -1.00 -21.61
CA THR A 55 -5.81 -0.29 -21.64
C THR A 55 -5.46 0.16 -20.21
N PRO A 56 -4.18 0.44 -19.91
CA PRO A 56 -3.74 0.83 -18.58
C PRO A 56 -3.98 2.31 -18.27
N GLU A 57 -4.71 3.03 -19.12
CA GLU A 57 -4.96 4.49 -19.03
C GLU A 57 -5.61 4.91 -17.70
N LEU A 58 -6.68 4.23 -17.28
CA LEU A 58 -7.35 4.53 -16.01
C LEU A 58 -6.43 4.29 -14.80
N TYR A 59 -5.62 3.24 -14.87
CA TYR A 59 -4.61 2.96 -13.86
C TYR A 59 -3.52 4.05 -13.85
N ALA A 60 -3.11 4.52 -15.03
CA ALA A 60 -2.09 5.56 -15.18
C ALA A 60 -2.50 6.88 -14.53
N HIS A 61 -3.74 7.34 -14.71
CA HIS A 61 -4.24 8.53 -14.01
C HIS A 61 -4.21 8.37 -12.48
N GLY A 62 -4.56 7.19 -11.98
CA GLY A 62 -4.49 6.88 -10.55
C GLY A 62 -3.06 6.94 -9.99
N ILE A 63 -2.10 6.32 -10.70
CA ILE A 63 -0.69 6.33 -10.30
C ILE A 63 -0.04 7.70 -10.47
N ASN A 64 -0.40 8.48 -11.49
CA ASN A 64 0.07 9.86 -11.64
C ASN A 64 -0.29 10.66 -10.39
N THR A 65 -1.56 10.63 -10.04
CA THR A 65 -2.13 11.41 -8.92
C THR A 65 -1.52 11.01 -7.57
N PHE A 66 -1.45 9.71 -7.26
CA PHE A 66 -0.85 9.26 -5.99
C PHE A 66 0.67 9.31 -6.01
N GLY A 67 1.30 9.21 -7.18
CA GLY A 67 2.74 9.31 -7.39
C GLY A 67 3.26 10.68 -6.98
N ASP A 68 2.55 11.75 -7.33
CA ASP A 68 2.90 13.12 -6.94
C ASP A 68 3.04 13.31 -5.42
N ILE A 69 2.20 12.63 -4.63
CA ILE A 69 2.30 12.68 -3.17
C ILE A 69 3.69 12.18 -2.74
N TYR A 70 4.15 11.04 -3.27
CA TYR A 70 5.50 10.52 -3.02
C TYR A 70 6.58 11.49 -3.50
N LEU A 71 6.47 12.00 -4.73
CA LEU A 71 7.46 12.92 -5.29
C LEU A 71 7.65 14.15 -4.38
N VAL A 72 6.55 14.72 -3.90
CA VAL A 72 6.57 15.93 -3.07
C VAL A 72 7.13 15.66 -1.68
N PHE A 73 6.60 14.69 -0.93
CA PHE A 73 7.09 14.47 0.44
C PHE A 73 8.52 13.92 0.44
N GLU A 74 8.90 13.07 -0.53
CA GLU A 74 10.26 12.56 -0.61
C GLU A 74 11.25 13.68 -0.99
N ASN A 75 10.85 14.63 -1.84
CA ASN A 75 11.67 15.80 -2.12
C ASN A 75 11.85 16.68 -0.87
N CYS A 76 10.78 16.93 -0.10
CA CYS A 76 10.88 17.66 1.17
C CYS A 76 11.86 16.97 2.13
N TRP A 77 11.82 15.64 2.20
CA TRP A 77 12.73 14.86 3.04
C TRP A 77 14.18 14.93 2.54
N ARG A 78 14.43 14.86 1.23
CA ARG A 78 15.77 15.05 0.66
C ARG A 78 16.36 16.42 0.98
N VAL A 79 15.54 17.48 0.93
CA VAL A 79 15.94 18.82 1.34
C VAL A 79 16.33 18.84 2.82
N LEU A 80 15.51 18.24 3.69
CA LEU A 80 15.83 18.12 5.12
C LEU A 80 17.18 17.41 5.36
N ILE A 81 17.43 16.29 4.66
CA ILE A 81 18.69 15.55 4.76
C ILE A 81 19.86 16.47 4.35
N ALA A 82 19.75 17.15 3.22
CA ALA A 82 20.80 18.04 2.71
C ALA A 82 21.05 19.26 3.62
N GLU A 83 20.04 19.77 4.33
CA GLU A 83 20.19 20.81 5.35
C GLU A 83 20.87 20.26 6.61
N THR A 84 20.50 19.06 7.03
CA THR A 84 21.05 18.40 8.22
C THR A 84 22.54 18.11 8.06
N ASP A 85 22.98 17.70 6.87
CA ASP A 85 24.40 17.45 6.56
C ASP A 85 25.27 18.72 6.65
N LYS A 86 24.67 19.90 6.58
CA LYS A 86 25.35 21.20 6.71
C LYS A 86 25.30 21.76 8.13
N SER A 87 24.53 21.13 9.02
CA SER A 87 24.35 21.58 10.40
C SER A 87 25.63 21.39 11.22
N ASP A 88 25.78 22.18 12.29
CA ASP A 88 26.88 22.00 13.23
C ASP A 88 26.69 20.69 14.01
N ALA A 89 27.65 19.77 13.87
CA ALA A 89 27.65 18.48 14.56
C ALA A 89 27.71 18.62 16.09
N HIS A 90 28.09 19.80 16.60
CA HIS A 90 28.12 20.10 18.03
C HIS A 90 26.83 20.72 18.58
N ASP A 91 25.85 21.07 17.74
CA ASP A 91 24.56 21.55 18.22
C ASP A 91 23.74 20.42 18.85
N LEU A 92 23.52 20.49 20.16
CA LEU A 92 22.76 19.51 20.92
C LEU A 92 21.29 19.91 21.14
N SER A 93 20.82 20.95 20.43
CA SER A 93 19.42 21.37 20.43
C SER A 93 18.48 20.22 20.07
N HIS A 94 17.26 20.31 20.59
CA HIS A 94 16.19 19.35 20.27
C HIS A 94 15.94 19.28 18.77
N ASP A 95 15.85 20.45 18.10
CA ASP A 95 15.61 20.55 16.68
C ASP A 95 16.71 19.88 15.84
N ASN A 96 17.98 20.04 16.21
CA ASN A 96 19.09 19.38 15.50
C ASN A 96 19.05 17.85 15.69
N LYS A 97 18.79 17.38 16.91
CA LYS A 97 18.62 15.94 17.19
C LYS A 97 17.44 15.34 16.42
N LEU A 98 16.32 16.05 16.37
CA LEU A 98 15.13 15.66 15.61
C LEU A 98 15.45 15.53 14.12
N ARG A 99 16.09 16.55 13.53
CA ARG A 99 16.49 16.55 12.12
C ARG A 99 17.49 15.44 11.79
N GLN A 100 18.47 15.22 12.67
CA GLN A 100 19.43 14.13 12.54
C GLN A 100 18.77 12.75 12.62
N TRP A 101 17.78 12.58 13.49
CA TRP A 101 17.01 11.34 13.54
C TRP A 101 16.15 11.14 12.28
N LEU A 102 15.45 12.18 11.82
CA LEU A 102 14.65 12.14 10.59
C LEU A 102 15.51 11.81 9.36
N SER A 103 16.74 12.31 9.28
CA SER A 103 17.66 11.97 8.17
C SER A 103 18.08 10.50 8.22
N GLN A 104 18.22 9.92 9.41
CA GLN A 104 18.58 8.52 9.63
C GLN A 104 17.37 7.56 9.54
N LEU A 105 16.14 8.08 9.54
CA LEU A 105 14.92 7.28 9.51
C LEU A 105 14.69 6.60 8.14
N VAL A 106 15.38 7.02 7.08
CA VAL A 106 15.22 6.49 5.72
C VAL A 106 16.20 5.33 5.46
N PRO A 107 15.79 4.05 5.55
CA PRO A 107 16.63 2.93 5.16
C PRO A 107 16.89 2.90 3.64
N PRO A 108 18.00 2.27 3.21
CA PRO A 108 18.26 2.02 1.80
C PRO A 108 17.09 1.31 1.12
N GLY A 109 16.75 1.78 -0.08
CA GLY A 109 15.67 1.19 -0.88
C GLY A 109 14.26 1.65 -0.50
N LEU A 110 14.08 2.56 0.46
CA LEU A 110 12.75 3.08 0.80
C LEU A 110 12.15 3.95 -0.32
N TRP A 111 12.94 4.88 -0.87
CA TRP A 111 12.50 5.85 -1.88
C TRP A 111 11.79 5.20 -3.08
N ARG A 112 10.64 5.74 -3.47
CA ARG A 112 9.83 5.30 -4.61
C ARG A 112 9.81 6.29 -5.77
N SER A 113 10.29 7.51 -5.60
CA SER A 113 10.30 8.55 -6.66
C SER A 113 10.81 8.04 -8.01
N ASP A 114 11.95 7.35 -8.04
CA ASP A 114 12.55 6.88 -9.31
C ASP A 114 11.76 5.75 -9.95
N ALA A 115 11.07 4.92 -9.15
CA ALA A 115 10.18 3.89 -9.66
C ALA A 115 8.94 4.53 -10.29
N ILE A 116 8.31 5.48 -9.59
CA ILE A 116 7.14 6.22 -10.06
C ILE A 116 7.44 6.94 -11.38
N LYS A 117 8.55 7.69 -11.47
CA LYS A 117 8.90 8.42 -12.70
C LYS A 117 9.04 7.49 -13.90
N LYS A 118 9.67 6.33 -13.71
CA LYS A 118 9.84 5.32 -14.77
C LYS A 118 8.51 4.65 -15.12
N ASP A 119 7.65 4.42 -14.14
CA ASP A 119 6.31 3.89 -14.36
C ASP A 119 5.47 4.87 -15.20
N LEU A 120 5.49 6.16 -14.87
CA LEU A 120 4.75 7.20 -15.59
C LEU A 120 5.26 7.38 -17.02
N GLU A 121 6.58 7.49 -17.21
CA GLU A 121 7.19 7.58 -18.55
C GLU A 121 6.77 6.40 -19.46
N TYR A 122 6.75 5.21 -18.89
CA TYR A 122 6.29 4.01 -19.59
C TYR A 122 4.79 4.08 -19.90
N LEU A 123 3.96 4.44 -18.93
CA LEU A 123 2.50 4.49 -19.08
C LEU A 123 2.06 5.54 -20.09
N GLU A 124 2.66 6.73 -20.10
CA GLU A 124 2.42 7.76 -21.12
C GLU A 124 2.74 7.23 -22.52
N THR A 125 3.87 6.54 -22.66
CA THR A 125 4.27 5.94 -23.94
C THR A 125 3.32 4.83 -24.38
N ALA A 126 2.93 3.95 -23.45
CA ALA A 126 2.09 2.78 -23.73
C ALA A 126 0.62 3.17 -24.02
N THR A 127 0.12 4.23 -23.40
CA THR A 127 -1.27 4.67 -23.53
C THR A 127 -1.43 5.79 -24.57
N GLY A 128 -0.37 6.54 -24.88
CA GLY A 128 -0.44 7.77 -25.67
C GLY A 128 -1.25 8.89 -24.97
N THR A 129 -1.48 8.76 -23.67
CA THR A 129 -2.30 9.70 -22.87
C THR A 129 -1.43 10.79 -22.28
N ASP A 130 -1.95 12.02 -22.29
CA ASP A 130 -1.39 13.15 -21.53
C ASP A 130 -1.92 13.08 -20.09
N LEU A 131 -1.10 12.55 -19.17
CA LEU A 131 -1.50 12.37 -17.77
C LEU A 131 -1.66 13.71 -17.02
N GLU A 132 -1.03 14.78 -17.52
CA GLU A 132 -1.08 16.14 -16.95
C GLU A 132 -2.36 16.89 -17.36
N ALA A 133 -3.07 16.43 -18.39
CA ALA A 133 -4.32 17.04 -18.83
C ALA A 133 -5.44 16.98 -17.77
N VAL A 134 -5.36 16.03 -16.83
CA VAL A 134 -6.33 15.88 -15.73
C VAL A 134 -5.85 16.68 -14.52
N THR A 135 -6.24 17.95 -14.47
CA THR A 135 -5.92 18.82 -13.32
C THR A 135 -6.67 18.37 -12.07
N ASN A 136 -5.98 18.17 -10.95
CA ASN A 136 -6.60 17.80 -9.67
C ASN A 136 -6.35 18.89 -8.61
N GLU A 137 -7.31 19.80 -8.44
CA GLU A 137 -7.22 20.90 -7.46
C GLU A 137 -7.05 20.40 -6.01
N GLN A 138 -7.63 19.23 -5.69
CA GLN A 138 -7.47 18.61 -4.38
C GLN A 138 -6.02 18.16 -4.16
N LEU A 139 -5.41 17.52 -5.16
CA LEU A 139 -4.00 17.14 -5.13
C LEU A 139 -3.10 18.37 -5.05
N HIS A 140 -3.38 19.42 -5.82
CA HIS A 140 -2.61 20.66 -5.77
C HIS A 140 -2.62 21.28 -4.37
N SER A 141 -3.81 21.45 -3.79
CA SER A 141 -3.95 21.95 -2.41
C SER A 141 -3.24 21.07 -1.39
N PHE A 142 -3.28 19.74 -1.58
CA PHE A 142 -2.59 18.82 -0.69
C PHE A 142 -1.07 18.92 -0.83
N THR A 143 -0.52 18.97 -2.04
CA THR A 143 0.93 19.10 -2.26
C THR A 143 1.48 20.41 -1.69
N GLU A 144 0.78 21.53 -1.82
CA GLU A 144 1.12 22.79 -1.14
C GLU A 144 1.13 22.64 0.39
N HIS A 145 0.15 21.93 0.95
CA HIS A 145 0.11 21.63 2.38
C HIS A 145 1.31 20.80 2.82
N ILE A 146 1.71 19.77 2.06
CA ILE A 146 2.90 18.94 2.35
C ILE A 146 4.14 19.83 2.44
N TYR A 147 4.37 20.68 1.44
CA TYR A 147 5.50 21.62 1.42
C TYR A 147 5.51 22.53 2.64
N ARG A 148 4.36 23.11 3.00
CA ARG A 148 4.26 24.02 4.15
C ARG A 148 4.48 23.28 5.48
N GLN A 149 3.74 22.20 5.74
CA GLN A 149 3.79 21.50 7.01
C GLN A 149 5.16 20.87 7.29
N THR A 150 5.78 20.23 6.30
CA THR A 150 7.09 19.58 6.51
C THR A 150 8.22 20.57 6.73
N ARG A 151 8.08 21.82 6.28
CA ARG A 151 9.03 22.91 6.58
C ARG A 151 8.84 23.50 7.97
N GLU A 152 7.58 23.74 8.35
CA GLU A 152 7.24 24.31 9.66
C GLU A 152 7.40 23.29 10.80
N LYS A 153 7.10 22.02 10.52
CA LYS A 153 7.04 20.90 11.47
C LYS A 153 7.70 19.65 10.88
N PRO A 154 9.04 19.58 10.81
CA PRO A 154 9.76 18.48 10.16
C PRO A 154 9.36 17.07 10.62
N HIS A 155 9.00 16.91 11.90
CA HIS A 155 8.54 15.65 12.48
C HIS A 155 7.32 15.05 11.78
N VAL A 156 6.48 15.85 11.13
CA VAL A 156 5.29 15.32 10.43
C VAL A 156 5.62 14.49 9.20
N LEU A 157 6.87 14.50 8.70
CA LEU A 157 7.37 13.55 7.69
C LEU A 157 7.19 12.09 8.12
N VAL A 158 7.16 11.82 9.43
CA VAL A 158 6.84 10.50 9.99
C VAL A 158 5.43 10.05 9.59
N ALA A 159 4.45 10.94 9.57
CA ALA A 159 3.08 10.61 9.16
C ALA A 159 3.04 10.18 7.69
N TYR A 160 3.69 10.95 6.81
CA TYR A 160 3.78 10.65 5.37
C TYR A 160 4.50 9.33 5.11
N SER A 161 5.68 9.11 5.69
CA SER A 161 6.39 7.84 5.53
C SER A 161 5.60 6.65 6.07
N TRP A 162 5.00 6.78 7.26
CA TRP A 162 4.21 5.70 7.83
C TRP A 162 3.04 5.34 6.92
N ILE A 163 2.20 6.30 6.55
CA ILE A 163 1.00 6.02 5.75
C ILE A 163 1.36 5.53 4.35
N MET A 164 2.22 6.26 3.65
CA MET A 164 2.50 5.99 2.24
C MET A 164 3.33 4.71 2.06
N TYR A 165 4.39 4.52 2.86
CA TYR A 165 5.22 3.31 2.69
C TYR A 165 4.58 2.06 3.31
N MET A 166 3.93 2.13 4.47
CA MET A 166 3.31 0.93 5.06
C MET A 166 2.15 0.40 4.21
N ALA A 167 1.46 1.27 3.48
CA ALA A 167 0.43 0.89 2.53
C ALA A 167 1.00 -0.02 1.43
N ILE A 168 2.10 0.37 0.79
CA ILE A 168 2.69 -0.41 -0.31
C ILE A 168 3.45 -1.66 0.16
N PHE A 169 4.01 -1.67 1.36
CA PHE A 169 4.60 -2.89 1.93
C PHE A 169 3.56 -3.94 2.35
N SER A 170 2.32 -3.54 2.62
CA SER A 170 1.27 -4.45 3.12
C SER A 170 0.24 -4.72 2.02
N GLY A 171 -0.62 -3.74 1.74
CA GLY A 171 -1.65 -3.83 0.70
C GLY A 171 -1.10 -3.78 -0.73
N GLY A 172 0.06 -3.17 -0.95
CA GLY A 172 0.68 -3.06 -2.27
C GLY A 172 1.01 -4.40 -2.92
N ARG A 173 1.27 -5.47 -2.14
CA ARG A 173 1.44 -6.82 -2.69
C ARG A 173 0.19 -7.36 -3.36
N TRP A 174 -0.97 -7.12 -2.73
CA TRP A 174 -2.25 -7.51 -3.31
C TRP A 174 -2.53 -6.72 -4.59
N ILE A 175 -2.29 -5.39 -4.57
CA ILE A 175 -2.40 -4.56 -5.78
C ILE A 175 -1.50 -5.12 -6.89
N ARG A 176 -0.21 -5.36 -6.60
CA ARG A 176 0.76 -5.90 -7.55
C ARG A 176 0.32 -7.24 -8.14
N GLU A 177 -0.28 -8.12 -7.33
CA GLU A 177 -0.84 -9.39 -7.81
C GLU A 177 -1.95 -9.15 -8.84
N GLN A 178 -2.89 -8.25 -8.56
CA GLN A 178 -3.96 -7.90 -9.53
C GLN A 178 -3.40 -7.28 -10.82
N LEU A 179 -2.39 -6.41 -10.72
CA LEU A 179 -1.72 -5.81 -11.89
C LEU A 179 -0.98 -6.86 -12.72
N THR A 180 -0.36 -7.83 -12.04
CA THR A 180 0.32 -8.99 -12.65
C THR A 180 -0.67 -9.86 -13.43
N GLU A 181 -1.83 -10.14 -12.85
CA GLU A 181 -2.88 -10.96 -13.45
C GLU A 181 -3.53 -10.33 -14.69
N SER A 182 -3.32 -9.04 -14.94
CA SER A 182 -3.85 -8.33 -16.11
C SER A 182 -3.22 -8.79 -17.43
N GLY A 183 -2.06 -9.47 -17.38
CA GLY A 183 -1.37 -10.03 -18.54
C GLY A 183 -0.52 -9.01 -19.32
N PRO A 184 0.54 -9.46 -20.01
CA PRO A 184 1.50 -8.59 -20.70
C PRO A 184 0.85 -7.73 -21.80
N GLU A 185 -0.19 -8.23 -22.46
CA GLU A 185 -0.89 -7.51 -23.53
C GLU A 185 -1.57 -6.24 -23.03
N PHE A 186 -2.11 -6.27 -21.81
CA PHE A 186 -2.72 -5.11 -21.17
C PHE A 186 -1.71 -3.97 -20.98
N TRP A 187 -0.45 -4.31 -20.75
CA TRP A 187 0.65 -3.36 -20.60
C TRP A 187 1.28 -2.98 -21.96
N GLY A 188 0.72 -3.42 -23.09
CA GLY A 188 1.22 -3.10 -24.43
C GLY A 188 2.36 -4.01 -24.92
N VAL A 189 2.63 -5.12 -24.22
CA VAL A 189 3.63 -6.11 -24.65
C VAL A 189 2.98 -7.12 -25.60
N ASN A 190 3.15 -6.88 -26.89
CA ASN A 190 2.48 -7.62 -27.96
C ASN A 190 3.34 -8.71 -28.62
N HIS A 191 4.66 -8.65 -28.48
CA HIS A 191 5.58 -9.62 -29.10
C HIS A 191 5.86 -10.83 -28.19
N GLU A 192 5.74 -12.05 -28.73
CA GLU A 192 5.92 -13.31 -27.98
C GLU A 192 7.32 -13.47 -27.37
N SER A 193 8.38 -12.95 -28.03
CA SER A 193 9.73 -12.90 -27.45
C SER A 193 9.77 -12.11 -26.15
N ASP A 194 9.03 -11.02 -26.10
CA ASP A 194 9.05 -10.06 -25.01
C ASP A 194 8.18 -10.55 -23.85
N LYS A 195 7.19 -11.42 -24.10
CA LYS A 195 6.36 -12.06 -23.06
C LYS A 195 7.13 -13.05 -22.20
N HIS A 196 8.16 -13.72 -22.74
CA HIS A 196 8.99 -14.65 -21.96
C HIS A 196 9.99 -13.89 -21.07
N ASP A 197 10.57 -12.81 -21.59
CA ASP A 197 11.46 -11.91 -20.86
C ASP A 197 10.72 -11.07 -19.80
N TYR A 198 9.44 -10.79 -20.04
CA TYR A 198 8.53 -10.03 -19.15
C TYR A 198 8.52 -10.57 -17.72
N TRP A 199 8.48 -11.91 -17.55
CA TRP A 199 8.38 -12.55 -16.23
C TRP A 199 9.71 -13.09 -15.70
N ILE A 200 10.62 -13.52 -16.58
CA ILE A 200 11.83 -14.27 -16.18
C ILE A 200 12.99 -13.35 -15.82
N HIS A 201 13.09 -12.17 -16.43
CA HIS A 201 14.26 -11.29 -16.23
C HIS A 201 13.98 -10.02 -15.43
N GLY A 202 12.72 -9.66 -15.15
CA GLY A 202 12.40 -8.43 -14.41
C GLY A 202 12.99 -7.16 -15.05
N THR A 203 13.31 -7.23 -16.34
CA THR A 203 14.06 -6.22 -17.10
C THR A 203 13.15 -5.22 -17.79
N LEU A 204 11.91 -5.59 -18.13
CA LEU A 204 10.87 -4.65 -18.57
C LEU A 204 9.98 -4.28 -17.38
N ARG A 205 9.83 -2.97 -17.15
CA ARG A 205 9.15 -2.37 -16.00
C ARG A 205 7.69 -2.10 -16.38
N PRO A 206 6.71 -2.89 -15.91
CA PRO A 206 5.35 -2.79 -16.41
C PRO A 206 4.60 -1.64 -15.74
N GLY A 207 5.00 -0.38 -15.84
CA GLY A 207 4.20 0.76 -15.31
C GLY A 207 3.77 0.69 -13.82
N PHE A 208 4.26 -0.27 -13.03
CA PHE A 208 3.80 -0.55 -11.66
C PHE A 208 4.94 -0.92 -10.71
N THR A 209 6.18 -0.56 -11.05
CA THR A 209 7.36 -0.81 -10.22
C THR A 209 7.36 -0.08 -8.88
N LEU A 210 6.48 0.90 -8.66
CA LEU A 210 6.12 1.43 -7.34
C LEU A 210 5.89 0.32 -6.31
N PHE A 211 5.20 -0.76 -6.70
CA PHE A 211 4.86 -1.88 -5.82
C PHE A 211 5.93 -2.98 -5.79
N CYS A 212 7.05 -2.81 -6.51
CA CYS A 212 8.12 -3.79 -6.61
C CYS A 212 9.32 -3.36 -5.77
N PHE A 213 9.82 -4.27 -4.93
CA PHE A 213 10.99 -4.03 -4.09
C PHE A 213 12.14 -4.94 -4.53
N SER A 214 13.33 -4.36 -4.62
CA SER A 214 14.54 -5.12 -4.96
C SER A 214 14.92 -6.08 -3.83
N GLY A 215 15.66 -7.14 -4.18
CA GLY A 215 16.10 -8.16 -3.23
C GLY A 215 15.11 -9.32 -3.10
N ASN A 216 15.46 -10.28 -2.22
CA ASN A 216 14.71 -11.52 -2.05
C ASN A 216 13.66 -11.48 -0.93
N ARG A 217 13.57 -10.36 -0.20
CA ARG A 217 12.64 -10.18 0.93
C ARG A 217 11.44 -9.30 0.60
N ASP A 218 11.30 -8.88 -0.66
CA ASP A 218 10.14 -8.13 -1.16
C ASP A 218 9.77 -6.92 -0.28
N GLY A 219 10.79 -6.18 0.17
CA GLY A 219 10.63 -4.99 1.01
C GLY A 219 10.29 -5.24 2.48
N GLU A 220 10.05 -6.48 2.93
CA GLU A 220 9.80 -6.75 4.36
C GLU A 220 11.00 -6.36 5.24
N ASP A 221 12.21 -6.37 4.68
CA ASP A 221 13.40 -5.91 5.36
C ASP A 221 13.55 -4.41 5.43
N ILE A 222 13.21 -3.70 4.37
CA ILE A 222 13.14 -2.23 4.36
C ILE A 222 12.08 -1.79 5.39
N LYS A 223 10.92 -2.45 5.41
CA LYS A 223 9.86 -2.25 6.40
C LYS A 223 10.36 -2.49 7.83
N THR A 224 11.08 -3.59 8.06
CA THR A 224 11.61 -3.91 9.40
C THR A 224 12.64 -2.88 9.84
N ASP A 225 13.60 -2.51 8.99
CA ASP A 225 14.62 -1.49 9.31
C ASP A 225 13.99 -0.13 9.59
N PHE A 226 12.99 0.28 8.79
CA PHE A 226 12.23 1.51 9.05
C PHE A 226 11.56 1.49 10.43
N LYS A 227 10.88 0.40 10.79
CA LYS A 227 10.22 0.26 12.10
C LYS A 227 11.22 0.30 13.25
N THR A 228 12.35 -0.40 13.13
CA THR A 228 13.40 -0.37 14.16
C THR A 228 13.99 1.03 14.33
N ARG A 229 14.17 1.81 13.24
CA ARG A 229 14.62 3.21 13.33
C ARG A 229 13.58 4.12 13.97
N LEU A 230 12.30 3.82 13.76
CA LEU A 230 11.17 4.56 14.34
C LEU A 230 11.07 4.39 15.86
N GLU A 231 11.55 3.29 16.43
CA GLU A 231 11.53 3.07 17.90
C GLU A 231 12.23 4.20 18.68
N LYS A 232 13.24 4.84 18.09
CA LYS A 232 13.91 6.02 18.69
C LYS A 232 12.99 7.23 18.88
N ALA A 233 11.85 7.28 18.17
CA ALA A 233 10.83 8.31 18.39
C ALA A 233 10.33 8.32 19.83
N GLU A 234 10.39 7.17 20.52
CA GLU A 234 9.89 7.01 21.88
C GLU A 234 10.57 7.92 22.90
N GLU A 235 11.86 8.14 22.73
CA GLU A 235 12.68 8.95 23.64
C GLU A 235 12.85 10.38 23.14
N LEU A 236 12.67 10.61 21.83
CA LEU A 236 13.02 11.86 21.19
C LEU A 236 11.82 12.80 21.03
N LEU A 237 10.64 12.32 20.63
CA LEU A 237 9.51 13.19 20.33
C LEU A 237 8.83 13.71 21.59
N THR A 238 8.56 15.01 21.59
CA THR A 238 7.69 15.63 22.58
C THR A 238 6.23 15.23 22.35
N GLU A 239 5.40 15.32 23.40
CA GLU A 239 3.94 15.09 23.32
C GLU A 239 3.27 15.95 22.23
N ARG A 240 3.73 17.18 22.04
CA ARG A 240 3.20 18.08 21.01
C ARG A 240 3.53 17.57 19.60
N GLU A 241 4.76 17.12 19.38
CA GLU A 241 5.19 16.59 18.07
C GLU A 241 4.50 15.28 17.74
N ARG A 242 4.30 14.40 18.73
CA ARG A 242 3.47 13.19 18.57
C ARG A 242 2.06 13.53 18.13
N LYS A 243 1.44 14.49 18.82
CA LYS A 243 0.11 14.96 18.47
C LYS A 243 0.06 15.53 17.05
N ASP A 244 1.04 16.35 16.67
CA ASP A 244 1.14 16.87 15.30
C ASP A 244 1.24 15.74 14.26
N ILE A 245 2.01 14.67 14.53
CA ILE A 245 2.12 13.50 13.63
C ILE A 245 0.78 12.77 13.50
N ILE A 246 0.06 12.58 14.61
CA ILE A 246 -1.24 11.88 14.60
C ILE A 246 -2.29 12.71 13.87
N ASP A 247 -2.36 14.02 14.14
CA ASP A 247 -3.30 14.92 13.48
C ASP A 247 -3.00 14.99 11.96
N GLU A 248 -1.72 15.07 11.57
CA GLU A 248 -1.32 15.03 10.16
C GLU A 248 -1.64 13.67 9.52
N ALA A 249 -1.47 12.56 10.24
CA ALA A 249 -1.81 11.23 9.74
C ALA A 249 -3.30 11.10 9.40
N GLN A 250 -4.18 11.63 10.25
CA GLN A 250 -5.62 11.68 9.96
C GLN A 250 -5.90 12.54 8.72
N TYR A 251 -5.28 13.73 8.65
CA TYR A 251 -5.42 14.63 7.51
C TYR A 251 -4.99 13.97 6.19
N ILE A 252 -3.83 13.29 6.15
CA ILE A 252 -3.34 12.59 4.95
C ILE A 252 -4.39 11.59 4.43
N PHE A 253 -5.00 10.78 5.31
CA PHE A 253 -6.05 9.84 4.90
C PHE A 253 -7.30 10.56 4.37
N GLU A 254 -7.70 11.69 4.97
CA GLU A 254 -8.82 12.51 4.48
C GLU A 254 -8.55 13.04 3.08
N GLN A 255 -7.33 13.53 2.83
CA GLN A 255 -6.91 14.00 1.52
C GLN A 255 -6.89 12.86 0.49
N CYS A 256 -6.32 11.71 0.83
CA CYS A 256 -6.32 10.54 -0.06
C CYS A 256 -7.75 10.10 -0.43
N VAL A 257 -8.69 10.14 0.51
CA VAL A 257 -10.11 9.85 0.24
C VAL A 257 -10.71 10.89 -0.71
N ALA A 258 -10.49 12.18 -0.44
CA ALA A 258 -11.00 13.26 -1.27
C ALA A 258 -10.43 13.21 -2.70
N ILE A 259 -9.16 12.85 -2.85
CA ILE A 259 -8.49 12.66 -4.14
C ILE A 259 -9.14 11.53 -4.94
N VAL A 260 -9.43 10.38 -4.32
CA VAL A 260 -10.13 9.28 -5.01
C VAL A 260 -11.53 9.71 -5.45
N GLU A 261 -12.26 10.42 -4.60
CA GLU A 261 -13.60 10.94 -4.94
C GLU A 261 -13.56 12.03 -6.02
N ALA A 262 -12.48 12.81 -6.11
CA ALA A 262 -12.25 13.77 -7.18
C ALA A 262 -11.96 13.05 -8.51
N LEU A 263 -11.09 12.03 -8.49
CA LEU A 263 -10.80 11.18 -9.65
C LEU A 263 -12.06 10.47 -10.17
N ASP A 264 -12.91 9.95 -9.27
CA ASP A 264 -14.18 9.33 -9.65
C ASP A 264 -15.04 10.30 -10.51
N LYS A 265 -15.07 11.58 -10.14
CA LYS A 265 -15.83 12.62 -10.87
C LYS A 265 -15.16 12.97 -12.20
N GLN A 266 -13.84 13.16 -12.19
CA GLN A 266 -13.07 13.60 -13.37
C GLN A 266 -13.05 12.54 -14.47
N LEU A 267 -12.87 11.28 -14.08
CA LEU A 267 -12.82 10.14 -15.00
C LEU A 267 -14.21 9.53 -15.27
N MET A 268 -15.29 10.18 -14.80
CA MET A 268 -16.67 9.74 -14.96
C MET A 268 -16.88 8.26 -14.58
N THR A 269 -16.35 7.87 -13.43
CA THR A 269 -16.35 6.49 -12.97
C THR A 269 -17.79 5.96 -12.84
N ASP A 270 -18.05 4.78 -13.39
CA ASP A 270 -19.37 4.13 -13.29
C ASP A 270 -19.61 3.59 -11.87
N LEU A 271 -20.15 4.45 -11.01
CA LEU A 271 -20.44 4.13 -9.61
C LEU A 271 -21.56 3.10 -9.44
N GLU A 272 -22.43 2.89 -10.44
CA GLU A 272 -23.45 1.84 -10.40
C GLU A 272 -22.85 0.47 -10.72
N LEU A 273 -21.91 0.42 -11.66
CA LEU A 273 -21.09 -0.77 -11.89
C LEU A 273 -20.30 -1.12 -10.62
N VAL A 274 -19.68 -0.14 -9.95
CA VAL A 274 -19.00 -0.34 -8.66
C VAL A 274 -19.91 -1.00 -7.62
N LYS A 275 -21.12 -0.45 -7.42
CA LYS A 275 -22.10 -1.02 -6.48
C LYS A 275 -22.50 -2.43 -6.87
N THR A 276 -22.68 -2.68 -8.17
CA THR A 276 -23.08 -3.98 -8.70
C THR A 276 -22.00 -5.03 -8.49
N LEU A 277 -20.73 -4.71 -8.77
CA LEU A 277 -19.59 -5.60 -8.56
C LEU A 277 -19.42 -5.91 -7.06
N ALA A 278 -19.44 -4.89 -6.21
CA ALA A 278 -19.36 -5.06 -4.76
C ALA A 278 -20.52 -5.92 -4.21
N ALA A 279 -21.74 -5.75 -4.72
CA ALA A 279 -22.89 -6.55 -4.32
C ALA A 279 -22.80 -8.00 -4.81
N ARG A 280 -22.22 -8.26 -6.00
CA ARG A 280 -21.95 -9.61 -6.51
C ARG A 280 -20.91 -10.32 -5.66
N GLU A 281 -19.83 -9.64 -5.29
CA GLU A 281 -18.81 -10.20 -4.39
C GLU A 281 -19.39 -10.54 -3.01
N ALA A 282 -20.21 -9.65 -2.44
CA ALA A 282 -20.88 -9.88 -1.16
C ALA A 282 -21.91 -11.02 -1.20
N LYS A 283 -22.65 -11.17 -2.31
CA LYS A 283 -23.64 -12.25 -2.49
C LYS A 283 -23.02 -13.61 -2.79
N ASN A 284 -21.93 -13.64 -3.55
CA ASN A 284 -21.31 -14.88 -3.99
C ASN A 284 -20.29 -15.44 -2.99
N GLY A 285 -20.04 -14.76 -1.86
CA GLY A 285 -19.10 -15.21 -0.84
C GLY A 285 -17.76 -15.66 -1.43
N THR A 286 -16.94 -14.71 -1.92
CA THR A 286 -15.58 -15.00 -2.41
C THR A 286 -15.47 -16.16 -3.43
N SER A 287 -16.49 -16.37 -4.27
CA SER A 287 -16.34 -17.18 -5.48
C SER A 287 -15.84 -16.27 -6.61
N HIS A 288 -14.53 -16.11 -6.76
CA HIS A 288 -14.00 -15.50 -7.97
C HIS A 288 -14.12 -16.51 -9.12
N LEU A 289 -14.63 -16.05 -10.26
CA LEU A 289 -14.50 -16.72 -11.54
C LEU A 289 -13.01 -17.01 -11.77
N LYS A 290 -12.60 -18.27 -11.70
CA LYS A 290 -11.42 -18.75 -12.41
C LYS A 290 -11.84 -18.96 -13.86
N MET A 291 -11.55 -17.99 -14.72
CA MET A 291 -11.21 -18.37 -16.09
C MET A 291 -9.86 -19.07 -16.00
N ALA A 292 -9.80 -20.28 -16.55
CA ALA A 292 -8.58 -21.08 -16.54
C ALA A 292 -7.45 -20.29 -17.23
N PRO A 293 -6.28 -20.10 -16.59
CA PRO A 293 -5.08 -19.79 -17.33
C PRO A 293 -4.77 -21.03 -18.16
N THR A 294 -4.73 -20.89 -19.49
CA THR A 294 -4.12 -21.90 -20.35
C THR A 294 -2.66 -21.97 -19.95
N ARG A 295 -2.34 -22.91 -19.05
CA ARG A 295 -0.97 -23.24 -18.67
C ARG A 295 -0.29 -23.73 -19.94
N ALA A 296 0.61 -22.92 -20.51
CA ALA A 296 1.58 -23.42 -21.46
C ALA A 296 2.42 -24.48 -20.73
N VAL A 297 2.11 -25.74 -21.01
CA VAL A 297 2.90 -26.88 -20.57
C VAL A 297 4.21 -26.83 -21.36
N LEU A 298 5.33 -26.73 -20.65
CA LEU A 298 6.66 -27.01 -21.19
C LEU A 298 6.63 -28.43 -21.79
N PRO A 299 7.01 -28.64 -23.07
CA PRO A 299 6.95 -29.97 -23.65
C PRO A 299 8.13 -30.81 -23.14
N GLU A 300 7.82 -31.81 -22.32
CA GLU A 300 8.66 -32.99 -22.17
C GLU A 300 7.93 -34.18 -22.81
N ASN A 301 8.51 -34.65 -23.92
CA ASN A 301 8.29 -35.88 -24.68
C ASN A 301 7.04 -36.75 -24.45
N ALA A 302 6.40 -37.03 -25.59
CA ALA A 302 5.20 -37.81 -25.84
C ALA A 302 5.09 -39.19 -25.17
N THR A 303 3.86 -39.57 -24.81
CA THR A 303 3.20 -40.82 -25.26
C THR A 303 1.68 -40.71 -25.08
N ALA A 304 0.95 -41.25 -26.06
CA ALA A 304 -0.50 -41.11 -26.23
C ALA A 304 -1.31 -42.07 -25.35
N GLN A 305 -2.50 -41.64 -24.90
CA GLN A 305 -3.74 -42.42 -25.08
C GLN A 305 -5.00 -41.63 -24.72
N THR A 306 -6.09 -42.09 -25.30
CA THR A 306 -7.38 -41.48 -25.60
C THR A 306 -8.40 -41.49 -24.46
N ASP A 307 -9.35 -40.56 -24.55
CA ASP A 307 -10.80 -40.66 -24.27
C ASP A 307 -11.39 -39.67 -23.24
N GLU A 308 -12.43 -38.97 -23.69
CA GLU A 308 -13.41 -38.19 -22.93
C GLU A 308 -14.80 -38.81 -23.19
N PRO A 309 -15.89 -38.43 -22.48
CA PRO A 309 -16.05 -38.03 -21.08
C PRO A 309 -17.21 -38.82 -20.41
N LYS A 310 -17.41 -38.68 -19.08
CA LYS A 310 -18.75 -38.62 -18.45
C LYS A 310 -18.72 -38.36 -16.94
N SER A 311 -19.35 -37.24 -16.59
CA SER A 311 -20.32 -37.03 -15.50
C SER A 311 -19.98 -37.33 -14.03
N ALA A 312 -20.20 -36.28 -13.24
CA ALA A 312 -20.96 -36.26 -11.99
C ALA A 312 -20.30 -36.78 -10.68
N ASN A 313 -19.94 -35.78 -9.88
CA ASN A 313 -20.04 -35.69 -8.41
C ASN A 313 -19.08 -36.51 -7.52
N PHE A 314 -18.71 -35.82 -6.42
CA PHE A 314 -17.91 -36.25 -5.26
C PHE A 314 -16.38 -36.18 -5.51
N ILE A 315 -15.59 -35.32 -4.85
CA ILE A 315 -15.47 -35.08 -3.40
C ILE A 315 -14.94 -33.67 -3.09
N ARG A 316 -15.48 -33.09 -2.01
CA ARG A 316 -15.17 -31.81 -1.35
C ARG A 316 -13.72 -31.73 -0.81
N ALA A 317 -13.08 -30.56 -0.92
CA ALA A 317 -12.04 -29.97 -0.03
C ALA A 317 -11.28 -28.87 -0.81
N ILE A 318 -10.95 -27.64 -0.38
CA ILE A 318 -11.00 -26.86 0.87
C ILE A 318 -11.02 -25.37 0.42
N VAL A 319 -11.82 -24.53 1.12
CA VAL A 319 -12.07 -23.12 0.81
C VAL A 319 -11.74 -22.28 2.04
N VAL A 320 -10.75 -21.38 1.98
CA VAL A 320 -10.59 -20.23 2.90
C VAL A 320 -9.73 -19.17 2.20
N GLY A 321 -10.09 -17.88 2.27
CA GLY A 321 -9.04 -16.83 2.31
C GLY A 321 -9.19 -15.55 1.50
N ILE A 322 -10.37 -14.92 1.35
CA ILE A 322 -10.41 -13.58 0.72
C ILE A 322 -11.03 -12.51 1.63
N LEU A 323 -12.04 -12.82 2.44
CA LEU A 323 -12.41 -11.94 3.57
C LEU A 323 -11.33 -11.95 4.66
N ALA A 324 -10.56 -13.03 4.75
CA ALA A 324 -9.40 -13.10 5.60
C ALA A 324 -8.34 -12.11 5.14
N VAL A 325 -8.04 -11.90 3.85
CA VAL A 325 -6.92 -11.03 3.44
C VAL A 325 -7.19 -9.55 3.72
N GLY A 326 -8.39 -9.01 3.50
CA GLY A 326 -8.67 -7.61 3.84
C GLY A 326 -8.67 -7.34 5.35
N PHE A 327 -9.26 -8.25 6.14
CA PHE A 327 -9.22 -8.19 7.60
C PHE A 327 -7.86 -8.60 8.17
N TYR A 328 -7.09 -9.47 7.53
CA TYR A 328 -5.75 -9.96 7.90
C TYR A 328 -4.67 -8.97 7.49
N GLN A 329 -4.85 -8.22 6.40
CA GLN A 329 -4.01 -7.09 6.01
C GLN A 329 -4.29 -5.92 6.96
N SER A 330 -5.57 -5.63 7.27
CA SER A 330 -5.92 -4.67 8.34
C SER A 330 -5.46 -5.15 9.71
N TYR A 331 -5.54 -6.44 10.02
CA TYR A 331 -5.10 -7.05 11.29
C TYR A 331 -3.57 -7.18 11.37
N ARG A 332 -2.84 -7.48 10.29
CA ARG A 332 -1.36 -7.40 10.23
C ARG A 332 -0.89 -5.96 10.28
N TRP A 333 -1.61 -5.05 9.65
CA TRP A 333 -1.38 -3.61 9.77
C TRP A 333 -1.61 -3.12 11.21
N GLN A 334 -2.64 -3.64 11.89
CA GLN A 334 -3.05 -3.23 13.25
C GLN A 334 -2.36 -4.00 14.41
N TYR A 335 -1.95 -5.25 14.19
CA TYR A 335 -1.50 -6.21 15.23
C TYR A 335 -0.28 -7.05 14.82
N GLY A 336 0.28 -6.87 13.61
CA GLY A 336 1.35 -7.71 13.09
C GLY A 336 2.67 -7.69 13.87
N ASP A 337 2.83 -6.75 14.82
CA ASP A 337 4.00 -6.66 15.71
C ASP A 337 3.76 -7.30 17.10
N LEU A 338 2.53 -7.73 17.44
CA LEU A 338 2.23 -8.35 18.74
C LEU A 338 2.48 -9.86 18.77
N GLU A 339 2.65 -10.51 17.62
CA GLU A 339 2.87 -11.97 17.54
C GLU A 339 4.35 -12.38 17.55
N ARG A 340 5.29 -11.44 17.75
CA ARG A 340 6.74 -11.72 17.87
C ARG A 340 7.41 -11.03 19.07
N ALA A 341 6.72 -10.99 20.22
CA ALA A 341 7.33 -10.63 21.50
C ALA A 341 7.28 -11.82 22.47
#